data_AF-A2C2S9-F1
#
_entry.id   AF-A2C2S9-F1
#
_cell.length_a   1.000
_cell.length_b   1.000
_cell.length_c   1.000
_cell.angle_alpha   90.00
_cell.angle_beta   90.00
_cell.angle_gamma   90.00
#
_symmetry.space_group_name_H-M   'P 1'
#
loop_
_entity.id
_entity.type
_entity.pdbx_description
1 polymer ?
#
loop_
_entity_poly.entity_id
_entity_poly.type
_entity_poly.pdbx_seq_one_letter_code
_entity_poly.pdbx_strand_id
1 'polypeptide(L)'
;MPEFYNPSNGHKVVVINWKVFLGAFLFGPIFFLCVGEIGHALANFAVGLFLWSFFLGWIVWIGYAVVSPKIVSEKWLKRGYKKE
;
A
#
# COMPACT_ATOMS: atom_id res chain seq x y z
N MET A 1 -15.86 -3.55 0.13
CA MET A 1 -14.69 -2.69 0.43
C MET A 1 -14.45 -2.84 1.92
N PRO A 2 -13.23 -3.12 2.40
CA PRO A 2 -13.01 -3.25 3.84
C PRO A 2 -13.12 -1.88 4.51
N GLU A 3 -13.95 -1.82 5.55
CA GLU A 3 -14.13 -0.66 6.41
C GLU A 3 -13.40 -0.92 7.73
N PHE A 4 -12.70 0.09 8.21
CA PHE A 4 -11.93 0.04 9.45
C PHE A 4 -12.42 1.14 10.37
N TYR A 5 -12.84 0.78 11.59
CA TYR A 5 -13.25 1.74 12.59
C TYR A 5 -12.27 1.74 13.77
N ASN A 6 -11.98 2.91 14.31
CA ASN A 6 -11.20 3.04 15.52
C ASN A 6 -12.13 3.00 16.74
N PRO A 7 -12.05 1.96 17.59
CA PRO A 7 -12.90 1.84 18.77
C PRO A 7 -12.66 2.93 19.82
N SER A 8 -11.51 3.63 19.77
CA SER A 8 -11.15 4.65 20.76
C SER A 8 -11.69 6.04 20.45
N ASN A 9 -11.98 6.36 19.18
CA ASN A 9 -12.41 7.72 18.78
C ASN A 9 -13.51 7.76 17.71
N GLY A 10 -14.04 6.60 17.28
CA GLY A 10 -15.12 6.51 16.28
C GLY A 10 -14.71 6.86 14.84
N HIS A 11 -13.42 7.12 14.58
CA HIS A 11 -12.94 7.41 13.23
C HIS A 11 -13.10 6.20 12.30
N LYS A 12 -13.70 6.42 11.12
CA LYS A 12 -13.92 5.38 10.10
C LYS A 12 -13.05 5.62 8.88
N VAL A 13 -12.46 4.55 8.36
CA VAL A 13 -11.64 4.54 7.14
C VAL A 13 -12.16 3.48 6.19
N VAL A 14 -12.54 3.89 4.98
CA VAL A 14 -12.93 2.98 3.91
C VAL A 14 -11.74 2.77 2.98
N VAL A 15 -11.26 1.53 2.87
CA VAL A 15 -10.19 1.18 1.94
C VAL A 15 -10.81 0.74 0.62
N ILE A 16 -10.73 1.60 -0.39
CA ILE A 16 -11.25 1.31 -1.73
C ILE A 16 -10.15 0.60 -2.52
N ASN A 17 -10.18 -0.74 -2.51
CA ASN A 17 -9.12 -1.60 -3.10
C ASN A 17 -8.69 -1.18 -4.51
N TRP A 18 -9.64 -0.86 -5.40
CA TRP A 18 -9.32 -0.42 -6.76
C TRP A 18 -8.56 0.91 -6.80
N LYS A 19 -8.93 1.89 -5.97
CA LYS A 19 -8.23 3.18 -5.89
C LYS A 19 -6.81 3.01 -5.31
N VAL A 20 -6.66 2.11 -4.34
CA VAL A 20 -5.35 1.78 -3.75
C VAL A 20 -4.46 1.08 -4.77
N PHE A 21 -4.99 0.08 -5.48
CA PHE A 21 -4.29 -0.58 -6.59
C PHE A 21 -3.85 0.44 -7.64
N LEU A 22 -4.77 1.27 -8.11
CA LEU A 22 -4.48 2.26 -9.16
C LEU A 22 -3.45 3.29 -8.68
N GLY A 23 -3.56 3.77 -7.44
CA GLY A 23 -2.58 4.68 -6.84
C GLY A 23 -1.20 4.05 -6.75
N ALA A 24 -1.10 2.82 -6.27
CA ALA A 24 0.15 2.08 -6.19
C ALA A 24 0.73 1.74 -7.58
N PHE A 25 -0.12 1.46 -8.57
CA PHE A 25 0.32 1.18 -9.94
C PHE A 25 0.82 2.43 -10.67
N LEU A 26 0.16 3.58 -10.48
CA LEU A 26 0.54 4.82 -11.17
C LEU A 26 1.73 5.51 -10.52
N PHE A 27 1.80 5.51 -9.19
CA PHE A 27 2.77 6.31 -8.44
C PHE A 27 3.80 5.48 -7.67
N GLY A 28 3.65 4.14 -7.63
CA GLY A 28 4.64 3.22 -7.08
C GLY A 28 5.12 3.62 -5.67
N PRO A 29 6.43 3.85 -5.46
CA PRO A 29 6.98 4.26 -4.17
C PRO A 29 6.34 5.53 -3.58
N ILE A 30 5.97 6.51 -4.42
CA ILE A 30 5.39 7.79 -3.98
C ILE A 30 4.04 7.55 -3.31
N PHE A 31 3.24 6.62 -3.84
CA PHE A 31 1.96 6.24 -3.21
C PHE A 31 2.17 5.71 -1.79
N PHE A 32 3.13 4.80 -1.60
CA PHE A 32 3.43 4.24 -0.29
C PHE A 32 3.94 5.29 0.70
N LEU A 33 4.70 6.30 0.23
CA LEU A 33 5.06 7.46 1.05
C LEU A 33 3.83 8.27 1.49
N CYS A 34 2.91 8.57 0.57
CA CYS A 34 1.67 9.31 0.89
C CYS A 34 0.79 8.55 1.87
N VAL A 35 0.75 7.22 1.78
CA VAL A 35 0.02 6.38 2.74
C VAL A 35 0.81 6.20 4.04
N GLY A 36 2.06 6.64 4.14
CA GLY A 36 2.87 6.54 5.35
C GLY A 36 3.45 5.15 5.62
N GLU A 37 3.56 4.31 4.58
CA GLU A 37 4.21 3.00 4.59
C GLU A 37 5.65 3.12 4.07
N ILE A 38 6.51 3.77 4.86
CA ILE A 38 7.88 4.12 4.46
C ILE A 38 8.72 2.87 4.13
N GLY A 39 8.55 1.79 4.88
CA GLY A 39 9.27 0.53 4.64
C GLY A 39 8.95 -0.05 3.25
N HIS A 40 7.67 -0.05 2.87
CA HIS A 40 7.23 -0.52 1.55
C HIS A 40 7.63 0.45 0.44
N ALA A 41 7.64 1.75 0.70
CA ALA A 41 8.15 2.74 -0.26
C ALA A 41 9.63 2.51 -0.57
N LEU A 42 10.46 2.34 0.46
CA LEU A 42 11.91 2.14 0.32
C LEU A 42 12.22 0.80 -0.34
N ALA A 43 11.52 -0.27 0.04
CA ALA A 43 11.69 -1.59 -0.56
C ALA A 43 11.28 -1.60 -2.04
N ASN A 44 10.12 -1.01 -2.38
CA ASN A 44 9.69 -0.89 -3.77
C ASN A 44 10.70 -0.07 -4.59
N PHE A 45 11.21 1.04 -4.05
CA PHE A 45 12.22 1.85 -4.73
C PHE A 45 13.55 1.11 -4.91
N ALA A 46 14.14 0.57 -3.84
CA ALA A 46 15.46 -0.05 -3.88
C ALA A 46 15.47 -1.36 -4.70
N VAL A 47 14.50 -2.25 -4.45
CA VAL A 47 14.39 -3.52 -5.18
C VAL A 47 13.96 -3.27 -6.62
N GLY A 48 13.04 -2.31 -6.83
CA GLY A 48 12.63 -1.87 -8.15
C GLY A 48 13.82 -1.35 -8.96
N LEU A 49 14.59 -0.40 -8.42
CA LEU A 49 15.76 0.19 -9.08
C LEU A 49 16.81 -0.88 -9.43
N PHE A 50 17.09 -1.81 -8.51
CA PHE A 50 18.00 -2.92 -8.77
C PHE A 50 17.52 -3.82 -9.92
N LEU A 51 16.23 -4.20 -9.92
CA LEU A 51 15.67 -5.07 -10.95
C LEU A 51 15.42 -4.35 -12.29
N TRP A 52 15.28 -3.02 -12.29
CA TRP A 52 15.22 -2.21 -13.50
C TRP A 52 16.50 -2.32 -14.33
N SER A 53 17.67 -2.47 -13.70
CA SER A 53 18.94 -2.72 -14.39
C SER A 53 18.94 -4.01 -15.24
N PHE A 54 18.00 -4.92 -14.96
CA PHE A 54 17.81 -6.18 -15.68
C PHE A 54 16.49 -6.23 -16.47
N PHE A 55 15.82 -5.09 -16.66
CA PHE A 55 14.47 -5.00 -17.26
C PHE A 55 13.36 -5.77 -16.51
N LEU A 56 13.62 -6.19 -15.27
CA LEU A 56 12.68 -6.94 -14.42
C LEU A 56 11.94 -6.06 -13.40
N GLY A 57 12.19 -4.75 -13.38
CA GLY A 57 11.57 -3.81 -12.43
C GLY A 57 10.05 -3.79 -12.48
N TRP A 58 9.46 -4.11 -13.63
CA TRP A 58 8.01 -4.27 -13.81
C TRP A 58 7.38 -5.32 -12.88
N ILE A 59 8.11 -6.40 -12.55
CA ILE A 59 7.60 -7.46 -11.67
C ILE A 59 7.38 -6.91 -10.26
N VAL A 60 8.35 -6.15 -9.75
CA VAL A 60 8.25 -5.49 -8.44
C VAL A 60 7.14 -4.47 -8.47
N TRP A 61 7.10 -3.65 -9.52
CA TRP A 61 6.11 -2.60 -9.69
C TRP A 61 4.68 -3.13 -9.67
N ILE A 62 4.38 -4.11 -10.50
CA ILE A 62 3.06 -4.75 -10.60
C ILE A 62 2.76 -5.55 -9.33
N GLY A 63 3.73 -6.31 -8.81
CA GLY A 63 3.58 -7.09 -7.58
C GLY A 63 3.17 -6.21 -6.40
N TYR A 64 3.84 -5.07 -6.21
CA TYR A 64 3.47 -4.10 -5.20
C TYR A 64 2.09 -3.48 -5.42
N ALA A 65 1.72 -3.20 -6.67
CA ALA A 65 0.39 -2.69 -6.98
C ALA A 65 -0.71 -3.68 -6.56
N VAL A 66 -0.55 -4.97 -6.90
CA VAL A 66 -1.49 -6.05 -6.54
C VAL A 66 -1.59 -6.24 -5.02
N VAL A 67 -0.46 -6.17 -4.31
CA VAL A 67 -0.41 -6.40 -2.85
C VAL A 67 -0.76 -5.13 -2.05
N SER A 68 -0.75 -3.95 -2.68
CA SER A 68 -1.01 -2.66 -2.02
C SER A 68 -2.32 -2.60 -1.23
N PRO A 69 -3.48 -3.15 -1.67
CA PRO A 69 -4.71 -3.07 -0.88
C PRO A 69 -4.60 -3.85 0.43
N LYS A 70 -3.85 -4.96 0.42
CA LYS A 70 -3.58 -5.77 1.61
C LYS A 70 -2.66 -5.01 2.57
N ILE A 71 -1.57 -4.42 2.09
CA ILE A 71 -0.65 -3.60 2.89
C ILE A 71 -1.40 -2.47 3.60
N VAL A 72 -2.22 -1.71 2.84
CA VAL A 72 -3.00 -0.59 3.40
C VAL A 72 -4.04 -1.08 4.41
N SER A 73 -4.67 -2.23 4.17
CA SER A 73 -5.62 -2.83 5.12
C SER A 73 -4.94 -3.27 6.42
N GLU A 74 -3.81 -3.96 6.32
CA GLU A 74 -3.03 -4.42 7.48
C GLU A 74 -2.48 -3.27 8.31
N LYS A 75 -2.10 -2.16 7.67
CA LYS A 75 -1.71 -0.93 8.36
C LYS A 75 -2.78 -0.46 9.35
N TRP A 76 -4.04 -0.43 8.95
CA TRP A 76 -5.13 0.02 9.82
C TRP A 76 -5.36 -0.94 10.98
N LEU A 77 -5.28 -2.26 10.73
CA LEU A 77 -5.33 -3.27 11.79
C LEU A 77 -4.19 -3.10 12.79
N LYS A 78 -2.95 -2.87 12.32
CA LYS A 78 -1.79 -2.59 13.19
C LYS A 78 -1.94 -1.32 14.01
N ARG A 79 -2.69 -0.32 13.51
CA ARG A 79 -3.03 0.92 14.23
C ARG A 79 -4.17 0.74 15.24
N GLY A 80 -4.65 -0.49 15.47
CA GLY A 80 -5.71 -0.78 16.43
C GLY A 80 -7.13 -0.57 15.90
N TYR A 81 -7.30 -0.37 14.59
CA TYR A 81 -8.62 -0.31 13.99
C TYR A 81 -9.18 -1.73 13.87
N LYS A 82 -10.50 -1.85 14.02
CA LYS A 82 -11.23 -3.09 13.83
C LYS A 82 -11.91 -3.09 12.47
N LYS A 83 -11.95 -4.25 11.85
CA LYS A 83 -12.65 -4.45 10.58
C LYS A 83 -14.15 -4.54 10.86
N GLU A 84 -14.93 -3.73 10.16
CA GLU A 84 -16.40 -3.80 10.12
C GLU A 84 -16.85 -4.75 9.00
#